data_AF-A0A4Y9XVT3-F1
#
_entry.id   AF-A0A4Y9XVT3-F1
#
_cell.length_a   1.000
_cell.length_b   1.000
_cell.length_c   1.000
_cell.angle_alpha   90.00
_cell.angle_beta   90.00
_cell.angle_gamma   90.00
#
_symmetry.space_group_name_H-M   'P 1'
#
loop_
_entity.id
_entity.type
_entity.pdbx_description
1 polymer ?
#
loop_
_entity_poly.entity_id
_entity_poly.type
_entity_poly.pdbx_seq_one_letter_code
_entity_poly.pdbx_strand_id
1 'polypeptide(L)'
;MLHRSMTTILPAAIALLLTLGFSLAASVNRTIDDYYGDSVTGVKPIYTDGWAYGPNCSTCTITPFLSDLFDRSWHEVTALLNDPYPENVTITFEGTAVWVYCVVPNFLNHSTGALTSVNITFEVDGKMDGFYIHEADGTNNSFYYNVTVYSNTSLAAGEHTIIMSPQRVSGGSYMGLDWVQYTT
;
A
#
# COMPACT_ATOMS: atom_id res chain seq x y z
N MET A 1 61.67 33.69 -55.70
CA MET A 1 60.27 33.23 -55.64
C MET A 1 60.28 31.73 -55.43
N LEU A 2 59.89 31.26 -54.25
CA LEU A 2 59.31 29.93 -54.06
C LEU A 2 58.64 29.92 -52.67
N HIS A 3 57.51 29.23 -52.66
CA HIS A 3 56.31 29.49 -51.88
C HIS A 3 56.44 29.04 -50.41
N ARG A 4 55.99 29.86 -49.46
CA ARG A 4 55.71 29.45 -48.08
C ARG A 4 54.49 28.52 -48.10
N SER A 5 54.58 27.37 -47.43
CA SER A 5 53.39 26.62 -47.02
C SER A 5 53.29 26.69 -45.50
N MET A 6 52.30 27.45 -45.02
CA MET A 6 51.92 27.51 -43.61
C MET A 6 50.90 26.40 -43.37
N THR A 7 51.29 25.38 -42.61
CA THR A 7 50.38 24.33 -42.13
C THR A 7 49.51 24.89 -41.03
N THR A 8 48.25 25.14 -41.35
CA THR A 8 47.17 25.48 -40.40
C THR A 8 46.82 24.23 -39.59
N ILE A 9 47.20 24.22 -38.30
CA ILE A 9 46.72 23.23 -37.34
C ILE A 9 45.29 23.64 -36.97
N LEU A 10 44.29 22.96 -37.55
CA LEU A 10 42.90 23.05 -37.11
C LEU A 10 42.81 22.60 -35.64
N PRO A 11 42.15 23.34 -34.73
CA PRO A 11 41.90 22.83 -33.40
C PRO A 11 40.82 21.76 -33.52
N ALA A 12 41.23 20.49 -33.55
CA ALA A 12 40.38 19.36 -33.25
C ALA A 12 40.05 19.36 -31.74
N ALA A 13 39.44 20.44 -31.26
CA ALA A 13 38.68 20.41 -30.03
C ALA A 13 37.36 19.70 -30.36
N ILE A 14 37.49 18.38 -30.51
CA ILE A 14 36.39 17.43 -30.57
C ILE A 14 35.40 17.84 -29.48
N ALA A 15 34.21 18.22 -29.92
CA ALA A 15 33.05 18.43 -29.08
C ALA A 15 32.73 17.12 -28.34
N LEU A 16 33.45 16.86 -27.24
CA LEU A 16 33.23 15.72 -26.36
C LEU A 16 32.30 16.08 -25.19
N LEU A 17 31.65 17.24 -25.24
CA LEU A 17 30.71 17.64 -24.21
C LEU A 17 29.27 17.33 -24.62
N LEU A 18 28.72 16.36 -23.88
CA LEU A 18 27.31 16.24 -23.48
C LEU A 18 26.39 15.45 -24.42
N THR A 19 26.72 14.19 -24.70
CA THR A 19 25.68 13.16 -24.61
C THR A 19 25.49 12.78 -23.14
N LEU A 20 24.98 13.70 -22.31
CA LEU A 20 24.25 13.24 -21.13
C LEU A 20 23.04 12.52 -21.68
N GLY A 21 23.11 11.19 -21.73
CA GLY A 21 21.91 10.38 -21.89
C GLY A 21 20.96 10.78 -20.78
N PHE A 22 19.85 11.42 -21.15
CA PHE A 22 18.72 11.55 -20.25
C PHE A 22 18.27 10.12 -19.92
N SER A 23 18.66 9.61 -18.75
CA SER A 23 18.09 8.38 -18.22
C SER A 23 16.68 8.72 -17.77
N LEU A 24 15.69 8.49 -18.64
CA LEU A 24 14.30 8.43 -18.24
C LEU A 24 14.14 7.14 -17.42
N ALA A 25 14.24 7.26 -16.10
CA ALA A 25 13.78 6.17 -15.23
C ALA A 25 12.26 6.04 -15.45
N ALA A 26 11.84 4.92 -16.04
CA ALA A 26 10.43 4.61 -16.20
C ALA A 26 9.88 4.21 -14.82
N SER A 27 8.76 4.79 -14.43
CA SER A 27 8.12 4.39 -13.18
C SER A 27 7.58 2.96 -13.29
N VAL A 28 7.80 2.15 -12.26
CA VAL A 28 7.38 0.74 -12.22
C VAL A 28 6.47 0.50 -11.03
N ASN A 29 5.29 -0.08 -11.29
CA ASN A 29 4.39 -0.54 -10.22
C ASN A 29 4.92 -1.84 -9.61
N ARG A 30 4.91 -1.89 -8.29
CA ARG A 30 5.28 -3.04 -7.45
C ARG A 30 4.15 -3.32 -6.47
N THR A 31 4.11 -4.54 -5.94
CA THR A 31 3.07 -4.95 -4.99
C THR A 31 3.68 -5.47 -3.69
N ILE A 32 2.91 -5.36 -2.61
CA ILE A 32 3.15 -5.98 -1.31
C ILE A 32 1.86 -6.69 -0.92
N ASP A 33 1.88 -8.00 -0.91
CA ASP A 33 0.77 -8.83 -0.44
C ASP A 33 0.71 -8.86 1.09
N ASP A 34 -0.48 -9.00 1.66
CA ASP A 34 -0.69 -9.05 3.11
C ASP A 34 0.05 -10.22 3.80
N TYR A 35 0.25 -11.35 3.10
CA TYR A 35 0.88 -12.54 3.64
C TYR A 35 2.23 -12.89 3.00
N TYR A 36 2.32 -12.79 1.68
CA TYR A 36 3.51 -13.13 0.89
C TYR A 36 4.53 -11.99 0.85
N GLY A 37 4.11 -10.76 1.16
CA GLY A 37 4.98 -9.59 1.28
C GLY A 37 5.33 -8.96 -0.06
N ASP A 38 6.41 -8.19 -0.03
CA ASP A 38 6.87 -7.37 -1.15
C ASP A 38 7.36 -8.20 -2.33
N SER A 39 6.86 -7.87 -3.52
CA SER A 39 7.15 -8.57 -4.78
C SER A 39 8.62 -8.55 -5.22
N VAL A 40 9.45 -7.67 -4.63
CA VAL A 40 10.87 -7.53 -4.95
C VAL A 40 11.75 -8.11 -3.85
N THR A 41 11.44 -7.79 -2.60
CA THR A 41 12.28 -8.08 -1.43
C THR A 41 11.77 -9.24 -0.58
N GLY A 42 10.49 -9.59 -0.70
CA GLY A 42 9.81 -10.57 0.14
C GLY A 42 9.56 -10.09 1.58
N VAL A 43 9.86 -8.82 1.90
CA VAL A 43 9.57 -8.24 3.22
C VAL A 43 8.06 -8.21 3.43
N LYS A 44 7.60 -8.75 4.56
CA LYS A 44 6.17 -8.86 4.88
C LYS A 44 5.70 -7.67 5.70
N PRO A 45 4.39 -7.34 5.67
CA PRO A 45 3.80 -6.41 6.62
C PRO A 45 4.03 -6.89 8.07
N ILE A 46 4.18 -5.92 8.97
CA ILE A 46 4.35 -6.16 10.40
C ILE A 46 3.03 -5.85 11.10
N TYR A 47 2.43 -6.88 11.69
CA TYR A 47 1.17 -6.80 12.42
C TYR A 47 1.43 -6.76 13.92
N THR A 48 0.66 -5.96 14.66
CA THR A 48 0.58 -6.09 16.11
C THR A 48 -0.26 -7.32 16.51
N ASP A 49 -0.35 -7.59 17.80
CA ASP A 49 -1.28 -8.59 18.33
C ASP A 49 -2.72 -8.28 17.91
N GLY A 50 -3.52 -9.33 17.70
CA GLY A 50 -4.95 -9.25 17.36
C GLY A 50 -5.29 -9.55 15.91
N TRP A 51 -4.33 -9.42 14.99
CA TRP A 51 -4.54 -9.74 13.58
C TRP A 51 -4.62 -11.24 13.30
N ALA A 52 -5.49 -11.63 12.39
CA ALA A 52 -5.67 -13.01 11.95
C ALA A 52 -5.38 -13.13 10.45
N TYR A 53 -4.66 -14.20 10.07
CA TYR A 53 -4.59 -14.61 8.68
C TYR A 53 -5.92 -15.25 8.27
N GLY A 54 -6.72 -14.49 7.52
CA GLY A 54 -8.11 -14.79 7.23
C GLY A 54 -8.36 -16.16 6.60
N PRO A 55 -7.60 -16.58 5.55
CA PRO A 55 -7.83 -17.86 4.88
C PRO A 55 -7.80 -19.10 5.80
N ASN A 56 -7.09 -19.02 6.93
CA ASN A 56 -6.99 -20.11 7.91
C ASN A 56 -7.63 -19.76 9.27
N CYS A 57 -8.39 -18.68 9.35
CA CYS A 57 -9.00 -18.22 10.60
C CYS A 57 -10.33 -18.95 10.86
N SER A 58 -10.29 -19.99 11.70
CA SER A 58 -11.49 -20.78 12.05
C SER A 58 -12.53 -20.03 12.92
N THR A 59 -12.15 -18.92 13.55
CA THR A 59 -13.00 -18.11 14.43
C THR A 59 -13.48 -16.82 13.78
N CYS A 60 -12.94 -16.46 12.62
CA CYS A 60 -13.31 -15.24 11.91
C CYS A 60 -14.71 -15.40 11.30
N THR A 61 -15.51 -14.34 11.37
CA THR A 61 -16.90 -14.34 10.89
C THR A 61 -17.09 -13.58 9.59
N ILE A 62 -16.05 -12.87 9.15
CA ILE A 62 -16.02 -12.09 7.91
C ILE A 62 -15.15 -12.85 6.91
N THR A 63 -15.80 -13.61 6.03
CA THR A 63 -15.12 -14.54 5.11
C THR A 63 -15.35 -14.12 3.65
N PRO A 64 -14.53 -13.21 3.10
CA PRO A 64 -14.55 -12.87 1.68
C PRO A 64 -14.24 -14.07 0.77
N PHE A 65 -14.59 -13.95 -0.51
CA PHE A 65 -14.28 -14.97 -1.52
C PHE A 65 -12.80 -14.90 -1.91
N LEU A 66 -12.06 -15.97 -1.64
CA LEU A 66 -10.64 -16.12 -1.98
C LEU A 66 -10.29 -15.89 -3.46
N SER A 67 -11.24 -16.04 -4.38
CA SER A 67 -11.02 -15.81 -5.82
C SER A 67 -10.88 -14.34 -6.19
N ASP A 68 -11.34 -13.45 -5.31
CA ASP A 68 -11.49 -12.02 -5.61
C ASP A 68 -10.45 -11.18 -4.83
N LEU A 69 -9.63 -11.84 -4.01
CA LEU A 69 -8.52 -11.27 -3.25
C LEU A 69 -7.20 -11.43 -4.00
N PHE A 70 -6.29 -10.47 -3.79
CA PHE A 70 -4.94 -10.54 -4.32
C PHE A 70 -4.18 -11.70 -3.68
N ASP A 71 -3.51 -12.50 -4.52
CA ASP A 71 -2.84 -13.76 -4.15
C ASP A 71 -3.63 -14.70 -3.22
N ARG A 72 -4.96 -14.53 -3.20
CA ARG A 72 -5.91 -15.34 -2.43
C ARG A 72 -5.61 -15.28 -0.92
N SER A 73 -5.21 -14.11 -0.42
CA SER A 73 -4.96 -13.85 1.00
C SER A 73 -5.63 -12.57 1.49
N TRP A 74 -5.82 -12.49 2.80
CA TRP A 74 -6.10 -11.26 3.51
C TRP A 74 -5.73 -11.44 4.99
N HIS A 75 -5.37 -10.33 5.64
CA HIS A 75 -5.26 -10.27 7.09
C HIS A 75 -6.37 -9.37 7.62
N GLU A 76 -7.04 -9.84 8.67
CA GLU A 76 -8.14 -9.11 9.27
C GLU A 76 -7.94 -8.84 10.75
N VAL A 77 -8.57 -7.77 11.21
CA VAL A 77 -8.72 -7.45 12.62
C VAL A 77 -10.00 -6.65 12.84
N THR A 78 -10.51 -6.68 14.07
CA THR A 78 -11.56 -5.77 14.52
C THR A 78 -11.09 -5.06 15.77
N ALA A 79 -10.89 -3.75 15.68
CA ALA A 79 -10.52 -2.89 16.79
C ALA A 79 -11.76 -2.49 17.58
N LEU A 80 -11.79 -2.79 18.87
CA LEU A 80 -12.88 -2.50 19.80
C LEU A 80 -12.50 -1.37 20.75
N LEU A 81 -13.51 -0.59 21.19
CA LEU A 81 -13.32 0.55 22.08
C LEU A 81 -12.52 0.23 23.36
N ASN A 82 -12.66 -1.00 23.87
CA ASN A 82 -12.05 -1.46 25.12
C ASN A 82 -10.77 -2.28 24.91
N ASP A 83 -10.25 -2.39 23.68
CA ASP A 83 -9.00 -3.11 23.44
C ASP A 83 -7.82 -2.39 24.12
N PRO A 84 -6.93 -3.13 24.79
CA PRO A 84 -5.88 -2.53 25.61
C PRO A 84 -4.81 -1.80 24.80
N TYR A 85 -4.61 -2.20 23.53
CA TYR A 85 -3.58 -1.67 22.64
C TYR A 85 -4.18 -1.41 21.25
N PRO A 86 -3.56 -0.56 20.40
CA PRO A 86 -3.98 -0.40 19.01
C PRO A 86 -3.56 -1.58 18.12
N GLU A 87 -4.43 -1.96 17.20
CA GLU A 87 -4.22 -3.03 16.22
C GLU A 87 -3.60 -2.49 14.93
N ASN A 88 -2.30 -2.19 14.95
CA ASN A 88 -1.62 -1.59 13.80
C ASN A 88 -1.10 -2.63 12.81
N VAL A 89 -1.03 -2.24 11.54
CA VAL A 89 -0.18 -2.88 10.52
C VAL A 89 0.78 -1.85 9.94
N THR A 90 2.06 -2.24 9.84
CA THR A 90 3.14 -1.40 9.33
C THR A 90 3.73 -2.01 8.07
N ILE A 91 3.90 -1.18 7.04
CA ILE A 91 4.51 -1.55 5.77
C ILE A 91 5.60 -0.54 5.43
N THR A 92 6.74 -1.04 4.94
CA THR A 92 7.86 -0.23 4.45
C THR A 92 8.05 -0.51 2.97
N PHE A 93 8.27 0.53 2.18
CA PHE A 93 8.52 0.44 0.74
C PHE A 93 9.46 1.55 0.29
N GLU A 94 10.17 1.36 -0.81
CA GLU A 94 10.98 2.39 -1.44
C GLU A 94 10.26 2.86 -2.71
N GLY A 95 9.84 4.12 -2.80
CA GLY A 95 9.02 4.58 -3.92
C GLY A 95 8.69 6.06 -3.92
N THR A 96 7.72 6.42 -4.76
CA THR A 96 7.23 7.79 -5.01
C THR A 96 5.70 7.90 -4.91
N ALA A 97 5.00 6.77 -4.90
CA ALA A 97 3.57 6.69 -4.66
C ALA A 97 3.20 5.36 -4.00
N VAL A 98 2.07 5.35 -3.29
CA VAL A 98 1.49 4.17 -2.66
C VAL A 98 -0.03 4.18 -2.74
N TRP A 99 -0.63 3.00 -2.85
CA TRP A 99 -2.07 2.73 -2.76
C TRP A 99 -2.30 1.51 -1.89
N VAL A 100 -3.19 1.63 -0.90
CA VAL A 100 -3.60 0.52 -0.02
C VAL A 100 -4.95 0.01 -0.46
N TYR A 101 -5.05 -1.30 -0.67
CA TYR A 101 -6.28 -1.98 -1.08
C TYR A 101 -6.76 -2.88 0.05
N CYS A 102 -8.04 -2.73 0.39
CA CYS A 102 -8.71 -3.57 1.37
C CYS A 102 -9.92 -4.27 0.75
N VAL A 103 -10.30 -5.38 1.38
CA VAL A 103 -11.63 -5.97 1.23
C VAL A 103 -12.56 -5.37 2.28
N VAL A 104 -13.65 -4.76 1.82
CA VAL A 104 -14.56 -3.98 2.67
C VAL A 104 -15.93 -4.68 2.71
N PRO A 105 -16.39 -5.14 3.89
CA PRO A 105 -17.71 -5.77 4.02
C PRO A 105 -18.82 -4.72 3.95
N ASN A 106 -19.86 -4.95 3.14
CA ASN A 106 -21.04 -4.09 3.05
C ASN A 106 -22.34 -4.86 3.40
N PHE A 107 -22.27 -5.75 4.39
CA PHE A 107 -23.41 -6.51 4.89
C PHE A 107 -23.73 -6.16 6.34
N LEU A 108 -25.00 -6.37 6.72
CA LEU A 108 -25.51 -6.17 8.07
C LEU A 108 -25.78 -7.55 8.71
N ASN A 109 -24.75 -8.20 9.27
CA ASN A 109 -24.91 -9.53 9.86
C ASN A 109 -24.82 -9.50 11.40
N HIS A 110 -25.90 -9.02 12.02
CA HIS A 110 -26.04 -9.03 13.47
C HIS A 110 -26.06 -10.44 14.08
N SER A 111 -26.43 -11.48 13.32
CA SER A 111 -26.62 -12.83 13.84
C SER A 111 -25.30 -13.57 14.14
N THR A 112 -24.22 -13.22 13.44
CA THR A 112 -22.86 -13.73 13.71
C THR A 112 -22.07 -12.82 14.64
N GLY A 113 -22.60 -11.64 14.98
CA GLY A 113 -21.90 -10.61 15.73
C GLY A 113 -20.78 -9.91 14.94
N ALA A 114 -20.75 -10.08 13.61
CA ALA A 114 -19.74 -9.45 12.76
C ALA A 114 -19.91 -7.92 12.78
N LEU A 115 -18.83 -7.21 13.08
CA LEU A 115 -18.76 -5.76 13.01
C LEU A 115 -18.20 -5.38 11.64
N THR A 116 -18.98 -4.68 10.84
CA THR A 116 -18.66 -4.37 9.43
C THR A 116 -18.38 -2.89 9.17
N SER A 117 -18.49 -2.03 10.19
CA SER A 117 -17.99 -0.65 10.10
C SER A 117 -16.48 -0.68 9.94
N VAL A 118 -15.96 0.13 9.03
CA VAL A 118 -14.53 0.32 8.76
C VAL A 118 -14.20 1.77 9.03
N ASN A 119 -13.22 2.01 9.89
CA ASN A 119 -12.69 3.32 10.21
C ASN A 119 -11.19 3.18 10.44
N ILE A 120 -10.38 3.63 9.49
CA ILE A 120 -8.93 3.43 9.45
C ILE A 120 -8.25 4.78 9.35
N THR A 121 -7.21 5.01 10.15
CA THR A 121 -6.31 6.15 9.95
C THR A 121 -4.98 5.71 9.37
N PHE A 122 -4.36 6.62 8.62
CA PHE A 122 -3.09 6.38 7.95
C PHE A 122 -2.04 7.36 8.46
N GLU A 123 -0.84 6.85 8.74
CA GLU A 123 0.35 7.63 9.07
C GLU A 123 1.43 7.30 8.05
N VAL A 124 2.08 8.32 7.48
CA VAL A 124 3.25 8.17 6.60
C VAL A 124 4.43 8.91 7.22
N ASP A 125 5.54 8.20 7.40
CA ASP A 125 6.80 8.72 7.94
C ASP A 125 6.63 9.50 9.26
N GLY A 126 5.82 8.97 10.18
CA GLY A 126 5.58 9.60 11.48
C GLY A 126 4.53 10.71 11.48
N LYS A 127 3.80 10.92 10.37
CA LYS A 127 2.80 11.98 10.23
C LYS A 127 1.47 11.43 9.76
N MET A 128 0.39 11.81 10.46
CA MET A 128 -0.97 11.50 10.04
C MET A 128 -1.24 12.03 8.63
N ASP A 129 -1.71 11.16 7.75
CA ASP A 129 -1.98 11.45 6.35
C ASP A 129 -3.33 10.83 5.93
N GLY A 130 -4.41 11.30 6.55
CA GLY A 130 -5.78 10.94 6.14
C GLY A 130 -6.37 9.74 6.86
N PHE A 131 -7.56 9.36 6.38
CA PHE A 131 -8.41 8.32 6.96
C PHE A 131 -9.37 7.76 5.92
N TYR A 132 -9.94 6.59 6.22
CA TYR A 132 -11.00 5.96 5.45
C TYR A 132 -12.13 5.56 6.39
N ILE A 133 -13.38 5.85 6.00
CA ILE A 133 -14.57 5.43 6.75
C ILE A 133 -15.56 4.78 5.77
N HIS A 134 -16.09 3.62 6.16
CA HIS A 134 -17.19 2.95 5.51
C HIS A 134 -18.16 2.40 6.56
N GLU A 135 -19.42 2.79 6.42
CA GLU A 135 -20.52 2.21 7.19
C GLU A 135 -21.30 1.28 6.26
N ALA A 136 -21.38 0.01 6.64
CA ALA A 136 -22.13 -0.97 5.86
C ALA A 136 -23.62 -0.59 5.82
N ASP A 137 -24.20 -0.49 4.62
CA ASP A 137 -25.63 -0.22 4.45
C ASP A 137 -26.45 -1.49 4.18
N GLY A 138 -25.77 -2.63 4.04
CA GLY A 138 -26.38 -3.92 3.75
C GLY A 138 -26.84 -4.10 2.31
N THR A 139 -26.64 -3.09 1.44
CA THR A 139 -27.02 -3.20 0.03
C THR A 139 -26.22 -4.31 -0.64
N ASN A 140 -26.95 -5.19 -1.34
CA ASN A 140 -26.44 -6.41 -1.97
C ASN A 140 -25.81 -7.45 -1.03
N ASN A 141 -25.76 -7.19 0.29
CA ASN A 141 -25.24 -8.09 1.32
C ASN A 141 -23.92 -8.77 0.88
N SER A 142 -22.92 -7.95 0.54
CA SER A 142 -21.74 -8.36 -0.23
C SER A 142 -20.43 -7.79 0.33
N PHE A 143 -19.32 -8.11 -0.37
CA PHE A 143 -18.00 -7.54 -0.14
C PHE A 143 -17.61 -6.65 -1.32
N TYR A 144 -16.93 -5.55 -1.03
CA TYR A 144 -16.23 -4.74 -2.01
C TYR A 144 -14.75 -5.12 -2.01
N TYR A 145 -14.22 -5.47 -3.17
CA TYR A 145 -12.83 -5.89 -3.37
C TYR A 145 -12.03 -4.80 -4.07
N ASN A 146 -10.71 -4.81 -3.91
CA ASN A 146 -9.80 -3.82 -4.49
C ASN A 146 -10.22 -2.37 -4.16
N VAL A 147 -10.75 -2.16 -2.95
CA VAL A 147 -11.13 -0.81 -2.51
C VAL A 147 -9.87 -0.07 -2.11
N THR A 148 -9.52 0.97 -2.86
CA THR A 148 -8.45 1.89 -2.46
C THR A 148 -8.89 2.69 -1.24
N VAL A 149 -8.42 2.29 -0.06
CA VAL A 149 -8.74 2.96 1.21
C VAL A 149 -7.78 4.11 1.50
N TYR A 150 -6.59 4.10 0.89
CA TYR A 150 -5.63 5.17 0.99
C TYR A 150 -4.77 5.23 -0.27
N SER A 151 -4.34 6.44 -0.63
CA SER A 151 -3.34 6.66 -1.66
C SER A 151 -2.58 7.96 -1.44
N ASN A 152 -1.28 7.94 -1.72
CA ASN A 152 -0.48 9.16 -1.83
C ASN A 152 0.45 9.02 -3.04
N THR A 153 0.31 9.94 -4.00
CA THR A 153 1.01 9.89 -5.29
C THR A 153 2.09 10.95 -5.44
N SER A 154 2.44 11.64 -4.35
CA SER A 154 3.36 12.78 -4.36
C SER A 154 4.45 12.64 -3.29
N LEU A 155 4.89 11.40 -3.02
CA LEU A 155 5.97 11.15 -2.08
C LEU A 155 7.32 11.52 -2.72
N ALA A 156 8.27 11.95 -1.88
CA ALA A 156 9.65 12.11 -2.34
C ALA A 156 10.21 10.74 -2.72
N ALA A 157 11.15 10.65 -3.66
CA ALA A 157 11.79 9.36 -3.91
C ALA A 157 12.59 8.90 -2.68
N GLY A 158 12.29 7.73 -2.14
CA GLY A 158 13.02 7.15 -1.02
C GLY A 158 12.24 6.05 -0.31
N GLU A 159 12.80 5.61 0.83
CA GLU A 159 12.12 4.70 1.74
C GLU A 159 11.03 5.44 2.52
N HIS A 160 9.85 4.82 2.59
CA HIS A 160 8.69 5.29 3.31
C HIS A 160 8.14 4.21 4.21
N THR A 161 7.55 4.63 5.33
CA THR A 161 6.79 3.75 6.22
C THR A 161 5.35 4.22 6.30
N ILE A 162 4.42 3.32 6.04
CA ILE A 162 2.99 3.53 6.29
C ILE A 162 2.52 2.70 7.48
N ILE A 163 1.80 3.33 8.39
CA ILE A 163 1.10 2.68 9.50
C ILE A 163 -0.40 2.86 9.28
N MET A 164 -1.14 1.76 9.34
CA MET A 164 -2.58 1.74 9.24
C MET A 164 -3.16 1.29 10.58
N SER A 165 -4.17 2.02 11.05
CA SER A 165 -4.76 1.81 12.37
C SER A 165 -6.29 1.84 12.29
N PRO A 166 -6.98 0.68 12.34
CA PRO A 166 -8.41 0.65 12.61
C PRO A 166 -8.72 1.32 13.96
N GLN A 167 -9.72 2.18 13.98
CA GLN A 167 -10.04 3.03 15.12
C GLN A 167 -10.87 2.28 16.17
N ARG A 168 -10.44 2.36 17.43
CA ARG A 168 -11.16 1.83 18.60
C ARG A 168 -12.33 2.73 18.97
N VAL A 169 -13.44 2.61 18.24
CA VAL A 169 -14.67 3.41 18.42
C VAL A 169 -15.82 2.57 18.95
N SER A 170 -16.87 3.24 19.44
CA SER A 170 -18.12 2.57 19.83
C SER A 170 -18.74 1.87 18.61
N GLY A 171 -18.92 0.54 18.69
CA GLY A 171 -19.36 -0.28 17.57
C GLY A 171 -18.23 -1.01 16.84
N GLY A 172 -16.97 -0.72 17.20
CA GLY A 172 -15.77 -1.34 16.63
C GLY A 172 -15.45 -0.89 15.20
N SER A 173 -14.25 -1.22 14.74
CA SER A 173 -13.77 -0.96 13.38
C SER A 173 -13.08 -2.20 12.83
N TYR A 174 -13.63 -2.75 11.75
CA TYR A 174 -13.03 -3.83 10.99
C TYR A 174 -11.99 -3.29 10.01
N MET A 175 -10.93 -4.04 9.79
CA MET A 175 -10.00 -3.85 8.68
C MET A 175 -9.61 -5.20 8.10
N GLY A 176 -9.76 -5.35 6.78
CA GLY A 176 -9.28 -6.51 6.01
C GLY A 176 -8.28 -6.05 4.96
N LEU A 177 -6.99 -6.11 5.29
CA LEU A 177 -5.92 -5.77 4.36
C LEU A 177 -5.76 -6.88 3.33
N ASP A 178 -5.79 -6.51 2.05
CA ASP A 178 -5.64 -7.40 0.90
C ASP A 178 -4.24 -7.22 0.31
N TRP A 179 -3.91 -6.02 -0.22
CA TRP A 179 -2.58 -5.75 -0.76
C TRP A 179 -2.27 -4.26 -0.86
N VAL A 180 -1.01 -3.95 -1.16
CA VAL A 180 -0.51 -2.58 -1.40
C VAL A 180 0.18 -2.52 -2.75
N GLN A 181 0.00 -1.41 -3.47
CA GLN A 181 0.79 -1.06 -4.65
C GLN A 181 1.69 0.12 -4.33
N TYR A 182 2.92 0.14 -4.85
CA TYR A 182 3.76 1.33 -4.85
C TYR A 182 4.47 1.52 -6.19
N THR A 183 4.94 2.73 -6.46
CA THR A 183 5.74 3.04 -7.66
C THR A 183 7.17 3.38 -7.30
N THR A 184 8.13 2.80 -8.01
CA THR A 184 9.55 3.22 -8.02
C THR A 184 9.84 4.10 -9.21
#